data_AF-S7SZ61-F1
#
_entry.id   AF-S7SZ61-F1
#
_cell.length_a   1.000
_cell.length_b   1.000
_cell.length_c   1.000
_cell.angle_alpha   90.00
_cell.angle_beta   90.00
_cell.angle_gamma   90.00
#
_symmetry.space_group_name_H-M   'P 1'
#
loop_
_entity.id
_entity.type
_entity.pdbx_description
1 polymer ?
#
loop_
_entity_poly.entity_id
_entity_poly.type
_entity_poly.pdbx_seq_one_letter_code
_entity_poly.pdbx_strand_id
1 'polypeptide(L)'
;MEKRGVAVRHFESGDRRGRERLKKPSFPAAMSRRQKEGCIIRIRLGLFGADDSLSMIQAVAQEYKEFVCVPVVYWDESEVIDLIRPLASEVDMWLFSGQVPYSIVKQSGEVDAPLFYVPHIGASLYRTLLQAHYTAQIPVSRLSFDTYERREIERLLEEAGIEEPIPYVKHYEGGISAQELSDYHYTLWKQGKTEAAVTCLRTAHLELEKLGMPVYRVLPARSAVEAVIQTIIRTGQMLQAQDAQIAVQMIEVDAMQAASPETFSTDDIYRLEMKTTEKLLRYAKKVQGSLKSAGPGRYVIFTTRGALKEITEGYKTVPSAEETELLDGEVIACGIGIGRTAYEAEIQAGKAFLHAKQSGRGAWMVVFDDGTISGPLGKSVHLRYSLGGGELRQLAERTGLSAATLCKLKAILQKRGTNEIEAHELASYMRIVPRSARRILNQLETVGLAEVAGETNPYPRGRPRKVYRIFL
;
A
#
# COMPACT_ATOMS: atom_id res chain seq x y z
N MET A 1 -1.69 45.43 -61.91
CA MET A 1 -0.28 45.01 -62.07
C MET A 1 0.24 44.77 -60.66
N GLU A 2 0.76 43.64 -60.23
CA GLU A 2 1.11 42.38 -60.88
C GLU A 2 1.29 41.35 -59.73
N LYS A 3 0.98 40.08 -60.02
CA LYS A 3 1.07 38.91 -59.12
C LYS A 3 2.48 38.67 -58.55
N ARG A 4 2.56 38.04 -57.37
CA ARG A 4 3.44 36.88 -57.00
C ARG A 4 3.28 36.61 -55.49
N GLY A 5 3.18 35.41 -54.95
CA GLY A 5 3.21 34.05 -55.46
C GLY A 5 3.23 33.12 -54.24
N VAL A 6 2.29 32.18 -54.18
CA VAL A 6 2.17 31.15 -53.15
C VAL A 6 3.31 30.14 -53.32
N ALA A 7 3.99 29.77 -52.24
CA ALA A 7 4.91 28.65 -52.20
C ALA A 7 4.40 27.62 -51.17
N VAL A 8 3.67 26.64 -51.68
CA VAL A 8 3.39 25.35 -51.05
C VAL A 8 4.71 24.59 -50.97
N ARG A 9 5.07 24.05 -49.79
CA ARG A 9 6.06 22.98 -49.70
C ARG A 9 5.37 21.69 -49.30
N HIS A 10 5.43 20.75 -50.23
CA HIS A 10 5.02 19.36 -50.07
C HIS A 10 5.83 18.69 -48.95
N PHE A 11 5.10 18.01 -48.06
CA PHE A 11 5.61 16.92 -47.24
C PHE A 11 5.78 15.70 -48.16
N GLU A 12 7.01 15.23 -48.33
CA GLU A 12 7.27 13.88 -48.80
C GLU A 12 7.66 12.96 -47.63
N SER A 13 7.13 11.76 -47.76
CA SER A 13 7.01 10.69 -46.79
C SER A 13 8.31 9.93 -46.53
N GLY A 14 8.49 9.54 -45.26
CA GLY A 14 8.97 8.21 -44.89
C GLY A 14 10.47 8.06 -44.58
N ASP A 15 10.80 8.01 -43.30
CA ASP A 15 11.73 6.97 -42.83
C ASP A 15 11.21 6.37 -41.51
N ARG A 16 10.76 5.12 -41.60
CA ARG A 16 10.42 4.25 -40.46
C ARG A 16 11.71 3.71 -39.86
N ARG A 17 12.51 4.54 -39.20
CA ARG A 17 13.68 4.08 -38.40
C ARG A 17 13.82 4.90 -37.13
N GLY A 18 13.05 4.52 -36.12
CA GLY A 18 13.08 5.09 -34.78
C GLY A 18 12.60 4.10 -33.73
N ARG A 19 13.01 2.82 -33.82
CA ARG A 19 12.99 1.90 -32.68
C ARG A 19 14.42 1.71 -32.21
N GLU A 20 14.98 2.73 -31.57
CA GLU A 20 16.10 2.48 -30.67
C GLU A 20 15.56 1.63 -29.52
N ARG A 21 15.98 0.37 -29.48
CA ARG A 21 15.89 -0.44 -28.27
C ARG A 21 16.66 0.32 -27.20
N LEU A 22 15.93 0.96 -26.28
CA LEU A 22 16.47 1.42 -25.00
C LEU A 22 17.24 0.24 -24.40
N LYS A 23 18.56 0.38 -24.31
CA LYS A 23 19.41 -0.54 -23.57
C LYS A 23 18.83 -0.63 -22.16
N LYS A 24 18.66 -1.85 -21.65
CA LYS A 24 18.35 -2.08 -20.23
C LYS A 24 19.28 -1.18 -19.39
N PRO A 25 18.76 -0.37 -18.46
CA PRO A 25 19.63 0.36 -17.54
C PRO A 25 20.46 -0.68 -16.79
N SER A 26 21.77 -0.62 -16.98
CA SER A 26 22.72 -1.43 -16.22
C SER A 26 22.84 -0.82 -14.83
N PHE A 27 22.30 -1.53 -13.84
CA PHE A 27 22.47 -1.17 -12.43
C PHE A 27 23.95 -1.28 -12.03
N PRO A 28 24.52 -0.32 -11.30
CA PRO A 28 25.68 -0.59 -10.48
C PRO A 28 25.26 -1.56 -9.37
N ALA A 29 25.95 -2.70 -9.29
CA ALA A 29 25.71 -3.73 -8.29
C ALA A 29 25.77 -3.17 -6.86
N ALA A 30 24.80 -3.58 -6.03
CA ALA A 30 24.76 -3.54 -4.57
C ALA A 30 25.65 -2.48 -3.89
N MET A 31 25.11 -1.28 -3.67
CA MET A 31 25.72 -0.33 -2.73
C MET A 31 25.48 -0.81 -1.28
N SER A 32 26.50 -1.47 -0.75
CA SER A 32 26.68 -1.72 0.68
C SER A 32 26.75 -0.40 1.47
N ARG A 33 25.83 -0.29 2.43
CA ARG A 33 25.84 0.44 3.72
C ARG A 33 26.69 1.73 3.83
N ARG A 34 25.95 2.84 3.94
CA ARG A 34 26.17 4.03 4.81
C ARG A 34 27.63 4.44 5.04
N GLN A 35 28.11 5.39 4.23
CA GLN A 35 29.15 6.32 4.65
C GLN A 35 28.54 7.68 5.01
N LYS A 36 29.08 8.25 6.09
CA LYS A 36 28.65 9.46 6.78
C LYS A 36 28.95 10.72 5.95
N GLU A 37 27.92 11.26 5.33
CA GLU A 37 27.70 12.70 5.19
C GLU A 37 26.31 12.95 5.76
N GLY A 38 26.05 14.12 6.37
CA GLY A 38 24.85 14.41 7.18
C GLY A 38 23.60 13.74 6.62
N CYS A 39 22.89 12.97 7.46
CA CYS A 39 21.92 11.92 7.08
C CYS A 39 20.76 12.45 6.21
N ILE A 40 21.01 12.70 4.93
CA ILE A 40 20.01 12.97 3.91
C ILE A 40 19.39 11.61 3.59
N ILE A 41 18.09 11.48 3.82
CA ILE A 41 17.34 10.29 3.42
C ILE A 41 17.47 10.15 1.92
N ARG A 42 18.00 9.03 1.40
CA ARG A 42 17.97 8.72 -0.04
C ARG A 42 16.77 7.83 -0.34
N ILE A 43 15.70 8.44 -0.84
CA ILE A 43 14.47 7.78 -1.29
C ILE A 43 14.64 7.45 -2.78
N ARG A 44 14.50 6.17 -3.15
CA ARG A 44 14.38 5.74 -4.55
C ARG A 44 12.96 6.07 -5.01
N LEU A 45 12.82 7.16 -5.77
CA LEU A 45 11.53 7.68 -6.19
C LEU A 45 11.26 7.25 -7.64
N GLY A 46 10.27 6.37 -7.82
CA GLY A 46 9.75 6.05 -9.15
C GLY A 46 8.97 7.23 -9.71
N LEU A 47 9.41 7.81 -10.82
CA LEU A 47 8.68 8.85 -11.53
C LEU A 47 7.97 8.20 -12.70
N PHE A 48 6.64 8.22 -12.73
CA PHE A 48 5.87 7.51 -13.75
C PHE A 48 4.91 8.44 -14.47
N GLY A 49 4.99 8.56 -15.79
CA GLY A 49 4.17 9.57 -16.47
C GLY A 49 4.32 9.65 -17.96
N ALA A 50 3.59 10.58 -18.56
CA ALA A 50 3.76 10.93 -19.95
C ALA A 50 5.03 11.78 -20.16
N ASP A 51 5.62 11.71 -21.34
CA ASP A 51 6.91 12.33 -21.72
C ASP A 51 7.03 13.81 -21.31
N ASP A 52 6.00 14.60 -21.60
CA ASP A 52 5.96 16.04 -21.40
C ASP A 52 5.99 16.44 -19.90
N SER A 53 5.06 15.88 -19.13
CA SER A 53 4.86 16.15 -17.72
C SER A 53 5.95 15.51 -16.87
N LEU A 54 6.43 14.32 -17.25
CA LEU A 54 7.50 13.62 -16.54
C LEU A 54 8.81 14.40 -16.60
N SER A 55 9.16 14.98 -17.75
CA SER A 55 10.37 15.78 -17.91
C SER A 55 10.40 16.98 -16.95
N MET A 56 9.26 17.66 -16.78
CA MET A 56 9.11 18.76 -15.83
C MET A 56 9.23 18.28 -14.38
N ILE A 57 8.54 17.19 -14.03
CA ILE A 57 8.57 16.63 -12.68
C ILE A 57 9.98 16.19 -12.31
N GLN A 58 10.66 15.52 -13.23
CA GLN A 58 12.03 15.07 -13.05
C GLN A 58 12.99 16.24 -12.83
N ALA A 59 12.85 17.34 -13.58
CA ALA A 59 13.69 18.52 -13.40
C ALA A 59 13.56 19.10 -11.99
N VAL A 60 12.33 19.22 -11.46
CA VAL A 60 12.09 19.69 -10.08
C VAL A 60 12.59 18.67 -9.06
N ALA A 61 12.33 17.37 -9.25
CA ALA A 61 12.75 16.33 -8.32
C ALA A 61 14.27 16.22 -8.19
N GLN A 62 15.02 16.46 -9.27
CA GLN A 62 16.48 16.47 -9.27
C GLN A 62 17.11 17.64 -8.49
N GLU A 63 16.35 18.69 -8.17
CA GLU A 63 16.80 19.77 -7.28
C GLU A 63 16.95 19.30 -5.82
N TYR A 64 16.28 18.18 -5.45
CA TYR A 64 16.26 17.63 -4.10
C TYR A 64 17.24 16.47 -3.95
N LYS A 65 18.18 16.60 -3.01
CA LYS A 65 19.23 15.59 -2.74
C LYS A 65 18.69 14.32 -2.09
N GLU A 66 17.46 14.40 -1.58
CA GLU A 66 16.74 13.30 -0.95
C GLU A 66 16.36 12.21 -1.95
N PHE A 67 16.34 12.49 -3.25
CA PHE A 67 15.84 11.53 -4.24
C PHE A 67 16.92 10.90 -5.11
N VAL A 68 16.72 9.62 -5.38
CA VAL A 68 17.28 8.90 -6.53
C VAL A 68 16.11 8.58 -7.45
N CYS A 69 15.98 9.34 -8.54
CA CYS A 69 14.83 9.24 -9.44
C CYS A 69 14.96 8.07 -10.42
N VAL A 70 13.88 7.31 -10.58
CA VAL A 70 13.74 6.24 -11.57
C VAL A 70 12.60 6.60 -12.54
N PRO A 71 12.90 7.28 -13.66
CA PRO A 71 11.87 7.72 -14.60
C PRO A 71 11.36 6.58 -15.48
N VAL A 72 10.04 6.54 -15.69
CA VAL A 72 9.32 5.58 -16.53
C VAL A 72 8.27 6.34 -17.33
N VAL A 73 8.42 6.30 -18.66
CA VAL A 73 7.47 6.90 -19.59
C VAL A 73 6.51 5.84 -20.10
N TYR A 74 5.21 6.17 -20.15
CA TYR A 74 4.21 5.39 -20.88
C TYR A 74 3.67 6.17 -22.09
N TRP A 75 3.21 5.45 -23.09
CA TRP A 75 2.60 5.93 -24.33
C TRP A 75 1.16 5.42 -24.51
N ASP A 76 0.75 4.42 -23.72
CA ASP A 76 -0.60 3.85 -23.73
C ASP A 76 -1.04 3.50 -22.29
N GLU A 77 -2.30 3.71 -21.93
CA GLU A 77 -2.78 3.43 -20.58
C GLU A 77 -2.76 1.93 -20.24
N SER A 78 -2.84 1.05 -21.25
CA SER A 78 -2.86 -0.41 -21.06
C SER A 78 -1.51 -1.00 -20.62
N GLU A 79 -0.39 -0.34 -20.92
CA GLU A 79 0.95 -0.81 -20.53
C GLU A 79 1.36 -0.39 -19.11
N VAL A 80 0.57 0.44 -18.43
CA VAL A 80 0.93 1.05 -17.13
C VAL A 80 1.34 -0.01 -16.10
N ILE A 81 0.57 -1.09 -15.98
CA ILE A 81 0.84 -2.16 -15.01
C ILE A 81 2.08 -2.98 -15.40
N ASP A 82 2.24 -3.28 -16.69
CA ASP A 82 3.39 -4.07 -17.15
C ASP A 82 4.72 -3.31 -17.01
N LEU A 83 4.68 -1.98 -17.13
CA LEU A 83 5.84 -1.12 -16.90
C LEU A 83 6.21 -0.98 -15.43
N ILE A 84 5.22 -0.98 -14.51
CA ILE A 84 5.47 -0.77 -13.08
C ILE A 84 5.92 -2.03 -12.35
N ARG A 85 5.37 -3.20 -12.71
CA ARG A 85 5.61 -4.49 -12.06
C ARG A 85 7.09 -4.86 -11.90
N PRO A 86 7.97 -4.73 -12.92
CA PRO A 86 9.39 -5.07 -12.76
C PRO A 86 10.13 -4.15 -11.78
N LEU A 87 9.64 -2.92 -11.57
CA LEU A 87 10.29 -1.90 -10.75
C LEU A 87 9.69 -1.76 -9.35
N ALA A 88 8.56 -2.42 -9.07
CA ALA A 88 7.81 -2.27 -7.83
C ALA A 88 8.64 -2.56 -6.56
N SER A 89 9.61 -3.48 -6.64
CA SER A 89 10.53 -3.82 -5.54
C SER A 89 11.78 -2.93 -5.47
N GLU A 90 12.04 -2.16 -6.51
CA GLU A 90 13.25 -1.35 -6.67
C GLU A 90 13.07 0.11 -6.24
N VAL A 91 11.83 0.54 -5.98
CA VAL A 91 11.52 1.91 -5.55
C VAL A 91 10.86 1.91 -4.19
N ASP A 92 11.08 3.00 -3.44
CA ASP A 92 10.53 3.16 -2.10
C ASP A 92 9.14 3.84 -2.15
N MET A 93 8.92 4.71 -3.14
CA MET A 93 7.66 5.45 -3.38
C MET A 93 7.49 5.76 -4.87
N TRP A 94 6.25 6.04 -5.28
CA TRP A 94 5.91 6.43 -6.66
C TRP A 94 5.30 7.83 -6.73
N LEU A 95 5.76 8.61 -7.70
CA LEU A 95 5.16 9.88 -8.11
C LEU A 95 4.70 9.79 -9.56
N PHE A 96 3.38 9.83 -9.75
CA PHE A 96 2.74 9.82 -11.05
C PHE A 96 2.56 11.24 -11.60
N SER A 97 2.70 11.40 -12.92
CA SER A 97 2.56 12.72 -13.54
C SER A 97 1.13 13.24 -13.65
N GLY A 98 0.13 12.39 -13.40
CA GLY A 98 -1.28 12.73 -13.40
C GLY A 98 -2.16 11.61 -12.84
N GLN A 99 -3.47 11.87 -12.78
CA GLN A 99 -4.43 11.00 -12.08
C GLN A 99 -4.68 9.65 -12.76
N VAL A 100 -4.58 9.57 -14.09
CA VAL A 100 -4.90 8.35 -14.86
C VAL A 100 -3.95 7.20 -14.53
N PRO A 101 -2.62 7.32 -14.71
CA PRO A 101 -1.70 6.24 -14.38
C PRO A 101 -1.69 5.93 -12.87
N TYR A 102 -1.86 6.94 -12.01
CA TYR A 102 -2.02 6.75 -10.57
C TYR A 102 -3.21 5.85 -10.23
N SER A 103 -4.37 6.13 -10.84
CA SER A 103 -5.61 5.42 -10.58
C SER A 103 -5.54 3.97 -11.05
N ILE A 104 -4.96 3.73 -12.23
CA ILE A 104 -4.74 2.39 -12.78
C ILE A 104 -3.90 1.55 -11.80
N VAL A 105 -2.77 2.08 -11.34
CA VAL A 105 -1.90 1.37 -10.39
C VAL A 105 -2.59 1.17 -9.04
N LYS A 106 -3.24 2.21 -8.50
CA LYS A 106 -3.94 2.12 -7.21
C LYS A 106 -5.04 1.06 -7.22
N GLN A 107 -5.78 0.94 -8.32
CA GLN A 107 -6.86 -0.04 -8.47
C GLN A 107 -6.33 -1.48 -8.67
N SER A 108 -5.15 -1.65 -9.24
CA SER A 108 -4.54 -2.98 -9.42
C SER A 108 -4.21 -3.67 -8.08
N GLY A 109 -3.88 -2.89 -7.05
CA GLY A 109 -3.43 -3.42 -5.76
C GLY A 109 -2.07 -4.14 -5.81
N GLU A 110 -1.33 -4.08 -6.93
CA GLU A 110 -0.05 -4.78 -7.10
C GLU A 110 1.13 -4.07 -6.41
N VAL A 111 0.96 -2.83 -5.98
CA VAL A 111 2.03 -2.00 -5.40
C VAL A 111 1.72 -1.65 -3.95
N ASP A 112 2.53 -2.18 -3.03
CA ASP A 112 2.46 -1.89 -1.59
C ASP A 112 3.12 -0.54 -1.21
N ALA A 113 3.95 0.02 -2.10
CA ALA A 113 4.66 1.28 -1.86
C ALA A 113 3.71 2.49 -1.89
N PRO A 114 4.00 3.57 -1.12
CA PRO A 114 3.22 4.81 -1.17
C PRO A 114 3.13 5.39 -2.59
N LEU A 115 1.91 5.74 -3.00
CA LEU A 115 1.59 6.29 -4.33
C LEU A 115 1.15 7.74 -4.21
N PHE A 116 1.73 8.61 -5.03
CA PHE A 116 1.41 10.03 -5.12
C PHE A 116 1.20 10.43 -6.58
N TYR A 117 0.42 11.46 -6.85
CA TYR A 117 0.35 12.03 -8.20
C TYR A 117 0.41 13.56 -8.12
N VAL A 118 0.83 14.19 -9.21
CA VAL A 118 0.80 15.65 -9.32
C VAL A 118 -0.60 16.10 -9.75
N PRO A 119 -1.35 16.84 -8.91
CA PRO A 119 -2.66 17.33 -9.28
C PRO A 119 -2.54 18.54 -10.23
N HIS A 120 -3.51 18.68 -11.14
CA HIS A 120 -3.62 19.85 -11.99
C HIS A 120 -4.37 20.97 -11.25
N ILE A 121 -3.64 21.79 -10.50
CA ILE A 121 -4.22 22.91 -9.73
C ILE A 121 -4.55 24.14 -10.60
N GLY A 122 -5.18 25.17 -10.01
CA GLY A 122 -5.51 26.44 -10.67
C GLY A 122 -4.37 27.09 -11.46
N ALA A 123 -3.14 27.11 -10.93
CA ALA A 123 -1.98 27.63 -11.65
C ALA A 123 -1.71 26.89 -13.00
N SER A 124 -2.01 25.60 -13.06
CA SER A 124 -1.91 24.78 -14.28
C SER A 124 -2.96 25.21 -15.31
N LEU A 125 -4.20 25.41 -14.84
CA LEU A 125 -5.31 25.83 -15.68
C LEU A 125 -5.13 27.28 -16.17
N TYR A 126 -4.81 28.22 -15.29
CA TYR A 126 -4.58 29.62 -15.65
C TYR A 126 -3.49 29.78 -16.70
N ARG A 127 -2.38 29.07 -16.56
CA ARG A 127 -1.31 29.07 -17.57
C ARG A 127 -1.85 28.62 -18.94
N THR A 128 -2.69 27.59 -18.95
CA THR A 128 -3.26 27.02 -20.17
C THR A 128 -4.30 27.95 -20.80
N LEU A 129 -5.17 28.56 -20.00
CA LEU A 129 -6.15 29.55 -20.45
C LEU A 129 -5.47 30.81 -20.97
N LEU A 130 -4.45 31.31 -20.28
CA LEU A 130 -3.64 32.44 -20.72
C LEU A 130 -3.00 32.15 -22.08
N GLN A 131 -2.45 30.94 -22.27
CA GLN A 131 -1.90 30.53 -23.55
C GLN A 131 -2.97 30.54 -24.64
N ALA A 132 -4.11 29.87 -24.42
CA ALA A 132 -5.19 29.79 -25.40
C ALA A 132 -5.72 31.18 -25.80
N HIS A 133 -5.90 32.07 -24.82
CA HIS A 133 -6.30 33.44 -25.07
C HIS A 133 -5.21 34.22 -25.82
N TYR A 134 -3.96 34.14 -25.38
CA TYR A 134 -2.85 34.89 -26.00
C TYR A 134 -2.59 34.47 -27.45
N THR A 135 -2.64 33.17 -27.76
CA THR A 135 -2.31 32.67 -29.09
C THR A 135 -3.47 32.69 -30.08
N ALA A 136 -4.71 32.54 -29.61
CA ALA A 136 -5.87 32.36 -30.48
C ALA A 136 -7.11 33.18 -30.10
N GLN A 137 -7.06 33.96 -29.01
CA GLN A 137 -8.18 34.78 -28.52
C GLN A 137 -9.48 34.00 -28.29
N ILE A 138 -9.36 32.71 -27.97
CA ILE A 138 -10.51 31.82 -27.75
C ILE A 138 -11.09 32.14 -26.36
N PRO A 139 -12.38 32.51 -26.25
CA PRO A 139 -13.03 32.74 -24.96
C PRO A 139 -13.29 31.40 -24.25
N VAL A 140 -13.35 31.43 -22.92
CA VAL A 140 -13.44 30.21 -22.11
C VAL A 140 -14.73 29.42 -22.38
N SER A 141 -15.82 30.11 -22.71
CA SER A 141 -17.10 29.52 -23.11
C SER A 141 -17.05 28.69 -24.42
N ARG A 142 -16.00 28.87 -25.23
CA ARG A 142 -15.75 28.13 -26.48
C ARG A 142 -14.72 27.01 -26.31
N LEU A 143 -14.29 26.72 -25.09
CA LEU A 143 -13.40 25.62 -24.77
C LEU A 143 -14.19 24.41 -24.25
N SER A 144 -13.65 23.22 -24.50
CA SER A 144 -14.09 21.99 -23.82
C SER A 144 -13.00 21.53 -22.87
N PHE A 145 -13.38 21.10 -21.67
CA PHE A 145 -12.47 20.69 -20.61
C PHE A 145 -12.67 19.23 -20.25
N ASP A 146 -11.58 18.56 -19.87
CA ASP A 146 -11.63 17.28 -19.17
C ASP A 146 -11.02 17.36 -17.78
N THR A 147 -11.13 16.27 -17.02
CA THR A 147 -10.47 16.04 -15.72
C THR A 147 -11.04 16.86 -14.56
N TYR A 148 -11.16 18.17 -14.73
CA TYR A 148 -11.73 19.08 -13.73
C TYR A 148 -13.22 18.85 -13.49
N GLU A 149 -13.67 19.14 -12.28
CA GLU A 149 -15.09 19.38 -12.03
C GLU A 149 -15.51 20.76 -12.56
N ARG A 150 -16.74 20.88 -13.05
CA ARG A 150 -17.29 22.17 -13.52
C ARG A 150 -17.14 23.26 -12.45
N ARG A 151 -17.53 22.95 -11.21
CA ARG A 151 -17.48 23.91 -10.09
C ARG A 151 -16.04 24.34 -9.74
N GLU A 152 -15.04 23.51 -10.02
CA GLU A 152 -13.64 23.87 -9.81
C GLU A 152 -13.19 24.93 -10.81
N ILE A 153 -13.50 24.73 -12.09
CA ILE A 153 -13.20 25.71 -13.15
C ILE A 153 -13.96 27.01 -12.89
N GLU A 154 -15.27 26.95 -12.59
CA GLU A 154 -16.09 28.13 -12.29
C GLU A 154 -15.46 28.96 -11.17
N ARG A 155 -15.09 28.33 -10.04
CA ARG A 155 -14.44 29.03 -8.93
C ARG A 155 -13.13 29.70 -9.35
N LEU A 156 -12.30 29.01 -10.14
CA LEU A 156 -11.04 29.56 -10.62
C LEU A 156 -11.27 30.76 -11.56
N LEU A 157 -12.31 30.73 -12.39
CA LEU A 157 -12.69 31.85 -13.25
C LEU A 157 -13.24 33.03 -12.44
N GLU A 158 -14.08 32.76 -11.44
CA GLU A 158 -14.58 33.78 -10.50
C GLU A 158 -13.43 34.50 -9.78
N GLU A 159 -12.41 33.77 -9.32
CA GLU A 159 -11.20 34.35 -8.70
C GLU A 159 -10.44 35.29 -9.66
N ALA A 160 -10.53 35.04 -10.97
CA ALA A 160 -9.95 35.89 -12.01
C ALA A 160 -10.88 37.02 -12.49
N GLY A 161 -12.10 37.11 -11.94
CA GLY A 161 -13.13 38.07 -12.37
C GLY A 161 -13.78 37.74 -13.72
N ILE A 162 -13.84 36.46 -14.10
CA ILE A 162 -14.43 35.97 -15.35
C ILE A 162 -15.75 35.25 -15.03
N GLU A 163 -16.86 35.77 -15.57
CA GLU A 163 -18.23 35.26 -15.33
C GLU A 163 -18.81 34.46 -16.52
N GLU A 164 -17.96 34.03 -17.46
CA GLU A 164 -18.40 33.27 -18.63
C GLU A 164 -18.86 31.84 -18.27
N PRO A 165 -19.94 31.32 -18.91
CA PRO A 165 -20.38 29.95 -18.68
C PRO A 165 -19.41 28.94 -19.29
N ILE A 166 -19.23 27.81 -18.62
CA ILE A 166 -18.41 26.67 -19.09
C ILE A 166 -19.27 25.42 -19.34
N PRO A 167 -20.02 25.39 -20.46
CA PRO A 167 -21.00 24.33 -20.70
C PRO A 167 -20.36 22.94 -20.91
N TYR A 168 -19.12 22.89 -21.39
CA TYR A 168 -18.48 21.66 -21.86
C TYR A 168 -17.37 21.19 -20.91
N VAL A 169 -17.74 20.41 -19.90
CA VAL A 169 -16.79 19.78 -18.98
C VAL A 169 -17.09 18.29 -18.90
N LYS A 170 -16.08 17.46 -19.15
CA LYS A 170 -16.11 16.01 -18.93
C LYS A 170 -15.23 15.65 -17.73
N HIS A 171 -15.85 15.61 -16.56
CA HIS A 171 -15.23 15.08 -15.36
C HIS A 171 -15.30 13.54 -15.34
N TYR A 172 -14.27 12.91 -14.78
CA TYR A 172 -14.20 11.46 -14.60
C TYR A 172 -13.37 11.14 -13.36
N GLU A 173 -13.71 10.02 -12.72
CA GLU A 173 -12.94 9.44 -11.63
C GLU A 173 -12.18 8.21 -12.12
N GLY A 174 -10.95 8.02 -11.65
CA GLY A 174 -10.17 6.82 -11.96
C GLY A 174 -9.44 6.89 -13.31
N GLY A 175 -9.26 5.71 -13.93
CA GLY A 175 -8.65 5.59 -15.26
C GLY A 175 -9.65 5.87 -16.38
N ILE A 176 -9.18 6.49 -17.46
CA ILE A 176 -9.95 6.75 -18.68
C ILE A 176 -9.05 6.49 -19.89
N SER A 177 -9.65 6.09 -21.03
CA SER A 177 -8.91 5.92 -22.28
C SER A 177 -8.72 7.24 -23.02
N ALA A 178 -7.60 7.36 -23.74
CA ALA A 178 -7.34 8.48 -24.64
C ALA A 178 -8.48 8.70 -25.65
N GLN A 179 -8.93 7.60 -26.28
CA GLN A 179 -10.00 7.61 -27.29
C GLN A 179 -11.30 8.21 -26.74
N GLU A 180 -11.69 7.84 -25.52
CA GLU A 180 -12.93 8.35 -24.93
C GLU A 180 -12.90 9.87 -24.68
N LEU A 181 -11.76 10.42 -24.26
CA LEU A 181 -11.58 11.86 -24.10
C LEU A 181 -11.50 12.56 -25.45
N SER A 182 -10.74 11.99 -26.39
CA SER A 182 -10.60 12.48 -27.75
C SER A 182 -11.96 12.57 -28.47
N ASP A 183 -12.79 11.52 -28.38
CA ASP A 183 -14.13 11.47 -28.99
C ASP A 183 -15.06 12.55 -28.44
N TYR A 184 -15.01 12.78 -27.12
CA TYR A 184 -15.80 13.84 -26.47
C TYR A 184 -15.44 15.22 -27.03
N HIS A 185 -14.15 15.56 -27.03
CA HIS A 185 -13.66 16.84 -27.50
C HIS A 185 -13.91 17.05 -29.00
N TYR A 186 -13.57 16.03 -29.80
CA TYR A 186 -13.70 16.08 -31.26
C TYR A 186 -15.16 16.21 -31.69
N THR A 187 -16.09 15.54 -31.01
CA THR A 187 -17.52 15.66 -31.30
C THR A 187 -18.04 17.08 -31.09
N LEU A 188 -17.64 17.75 -30.01
CA LEU A 188 -18.03 19.14 -29.74
C LEU A 188 -17.46 20.10 -30.77
N TRP A 189 -16.19 19.92 -31.14
CA TRP A 189 -15.52 20.73 -32.13
C TRP A 189 -16.13 20.58 -33.53
N LYS A 190 -16.38 19.34 -33.96
CA LYS A 190 -17.03 19.04 -35.25
C LYS A 190 -18.46 19.61 -35.34
N GLN A 191 -19.16 19.70 -34.21
CA GLN A 191 -20.47 20.33 -34.11
C GLN A 191 -20.42 21.87 -34.08
N GLY A 192 -19.22 22.48 -34.11
CA GLY A 192 -19.03 23.92 -34.01
C GLY A 192 -19.31 24.51 -32.64
N LYS A 193 -19.47 23.67 -31.61
CA LYS A 193 -19.79 24.09 -30.23
C LYS A 193 -18.57 24.69 -29.53
N THR A 194 -17.39 24.13 -29.80
CA THR A 194 -16.12 24.56 -29.25
C THR A 194 -15.10 24.86 -30.35
N GLU A 195 -14.12 25.69 -30.04
CA GLU A 195 -13.00 26.04 -30.94
C GLU A 195 -11.73 25.27 -30.60
N ALA A 196 -11.57 24.86 -29.34
CA ALA A 196 -10.45 24.05 -28.89
C ALA A 196 -10.80 23.16 -27.69
N ALA A 197 -9.95 22.17 -27.43
CA ALA A 197 -9.96 21.35 -26.22
C ALA A 197 -8.89 21.80 -25.23
N VAL A 198 -9.16 21.60 -23.94
CA VAL A 198 -8.21 21.75 -22.83
C VAL A 198 -8.16 20.40 -22.12
N THR A 199 -7.04 19.70 -22.26
CA THR A 199 -6.91 18.31 -21.81
C THR A 199 -5.73 18.09 -20.87
N CYS A 200 -5.96 17.28 -19.83
CA CYS A 200 -4.94 16.87 -18.87
C CYS A 200 -4.22 15.56 -19.26
N LEU A 201 -4.69 14.87 -20.31
CA LEU A 201 -4.13 13.58 -20.74
C LEU A 201 -3.30 13.74 -22.02
N ARG A 202 -2.03 13.34 -21.96
CA ARG A 202 -1.09 13.51 -23.09
C ARG A 202 -1.46 12.66 -24.31
N THR A 203 -1.90 11.43 -24.10
CA THR A 203 -2.35 10.53 -25.18
C THR A 203 -3.57 11.10 -25.91
N ALA A 204 -4.58 11.58 -25.18
CA ALA A 204 -5.74 12.29 -25.77
C ALA A 204 -5.33 13.57 -26.52
N HIS A 205 -4.40 14.36 -25.96
CA HIS A 205 -3.86 15.52 -26.65
C HIS A 205 -3.20 15.15 -28.00
N LEU A 206 -2.36 14.12 -28.02
CA LEU A 206 -1.71 13.65 -29.24
C LEU A 206 -2.72 13.10 -30.27
N GLU A 207 -3.80 12.46 -29.83
CA GLU A 207 -4.88 12.03 -30.72
C GLU A 207 -5.61 13.22 -31.36
N LEU A 208 -5.96 14.23 -30.57
CA LEU A 208 -6.64 15.43 -31.06
C LEU A 208 -5.75 16.25 -32.02
N GLU A 209 -4.45 16.38 -31.73
CA GLU A 209 -3.49 17.01 -32.64
C GLU A 209 -3.42 16.29 -33.99
N LYS A 210 -3.40 14.94 -33.99
CA LYS A 210 -3.42 14.13 -35.23
C LYS A 210 -4.69 14.35 -36.06
N LEU A 211 -5.82 14.64 -35.40
CA LEU A 211 -7.10 14.97 -36.05
C LEU A 211 -7.16 16.42 -36.55
N GLY A 212 -6.12 17.23 -36.33
CA GLY A 212 -6.07 18.64 -36.71
C GLY A 212 -6.96 19.55 -35.86
N MET A 213 -7.42 19.06 -34.70
CA MET A 213 -8.22 19.85 -33.77
C MET A 213 -7.31 20.73 -32.90
N PRO A 214 -7.60 22.03 -32.73
CA PRO A 214 -6.90 22.85 -31.75
C PRO A 214 -7.05 22.29 -30.34
N VAL A 215 -5.94 22.04 -29.66
CA VAL A 215 -5.93 21.43 -28.33
C VAL A 215 -4.81 22.03 -27.48
N TYR A 216 -5.12 22.32 -26.22
CA TYR A 216 -4.20 22.86 -25.24
C TYR A 216 -3.97 21.84 -24.12
N ARG A 217 -2.69 21.53 -23.89
CA ARG A 217 -2.25 20.57 -22.87
C ARG A 217 -2.07 21.26 -21.52
N VAL A 218 -2.80 20.79 -20.50
CA VAL A 218 -2.63 21.25 -19.11
C VAL A 218 -1.43 20.54 -18.45
N LEU A 219 -0.24 21.14 -18.51
CA LEU A 219 0.91 20.61 -17.77
C LEU A 219 0.83 21.02 -16.29
N PRO A 220 1.37 20.21 -15.36
CA PRO A 220 1.42 20.57 -13.96
C PRO A 220 2.16 21.90 -13.73
N ALA A 221 1.74 22.67 -12.74
CA ALA A 221 2.49 23.81 -12.24
C ALA A 221 3.69 23.35 -11.40
N ARG A 222 4.82 24.06 -11.47
CA ARG A 222 6.01 23.77 -10.63
C ARG A 222 5.66 23.73 -9.14
N SER A 223 4.82 24.65 -8.66
CA SER A 223 4.35 24.67 -7.26
C SER A 223 3.56 23.43 -6.86
N ALA A 224 2.80 22.81 -7.78
CA ALA A 224 2.10 21.55 -7.53
C ALA A 224 3.10 20.40 -7.37
N VAL A 225 4.13 20.36 -8.23
CA VAL A 225 5.20 19.36 -8.14
C VAL A 225 5.97 19.50 -6.82
N GLU A 226 6.37 20.72 -6.45
CA GLU A 226 7.07 21.02 -5.20
C GLU A 226 6.24 20.60 -3.97
N ALA A 227 4.94 20.89 -3.94
CA ALA A 227 4.07 20.51 -2.83
C ALA A 227 3.97 18.99 -2.65
N VAL A 228 3.87 18.24 -3.75
CA VAL A 228 3.84 16.77 -3.70
C VAL A 228 5.21 16.21 -3.29
N ILE A 229 6.31 16.76 -3.80
CA ILE A 229 7.67 16.41 -3.36
C ILE A 229 7.84 16.58 -1.86
N GLN A 230 7.42 17.71 -1.29
CA GLN A 230 7.49 17.95 0.15
C GLN A 230 6.68 16.93 0.94
N THR A 231 5.53 16.51 0.39
CA THR A 231 4.70 15.45 0.98
C THR A 231 5.45 14.11 0.98
N ILE A 232 6.06 13.74 -0.15
CA ILE A 232 6.86 12.51 -0.28
C ILE A 232 8.01 12.49 0.72
N ILE A 233 8.77 13.59 0.86
CA ILE A 233 9.86 13.68 1.83
C ILE A 233 9.35 13.46 3.26
N ARG A 234 8.24 14.11 3.64
CA ARG A 234 7.61 13.94 4.96
C ARG A 234 7.15 12.50 5.18
N THR A 235 6.57 11.86 4.16
CA THR A 235 6.19 10.44 4.23
C THR A 235 7.42 9.56 4.43
N GLY A 236 8.52 9.82 3.73
CA GLY A 236 9.77 9.08 3.90
C GLY A 236 10.34 9.21 5.31
N GLN A 237 10.37 10.43 5.85
CA GLN A 237 10.78 10.70 7.23
C GLN A 237 9.89 9.97 8.25
N MET A 238 8.56 9.99 8.03
CA MET A 238 7.60 9.30 8.88
C MET A 238 7.82 7.78 8.88
N LEU A 239 8.02 7.17 7.70
CA LEU A 239 8.27 5.73 7.60
C LEU A 239 9.59 5.34 8.27
N GLN A 240 10.64 6.14 8.09
CA GLN A 240 11.93 5.91 8.75
C GLN A 240 11.81 6.02 10.28
N ALA A 241 11.09 7.03 10.77
CA ALA A 241 10.83 7.20 12.20
C ALA A 241 10.01 6.03 12.76
N GLN A 242 9.04 5.54 11.99
CA GLN A 242 8.26 4.35 12.34
C GLN A 242 9.16 3.11 12.41
N ASP A 243 10.05 2.88 11.45
CA ASP A 243 10.97 1.75 11.45
C ASP A 243 11.98 1.82 12.62
N ALA A 244 12.30 3.01 13.13
CA ALA A 244 13.14 3.20 14.30
C ALA A 244 12.43 2.95 15.66
N GLN A 245 11.10 2.80 15.66
CA GLN A 245 10.31 2.53 16.87
C GLN A 245 10.79 1.26 17.59
N ILE A 246 10.70 1.24 18.92
CA ILE A 246 11.17 0.12 19.72
C ILE A 246 10.27 -1.10 19.50
N ALA A 247 10.91 -2.24 19.27
CA ALA A 247 10.26 -3.53 19.19
C ALA A 247 10.92 -4.52 20.16
N VAL A 248 10.11 -5.38 20.76
CA VAL A 248 10.55 -6.42 21.69
C VAL A 248 10.02 -7.76 21.21
N GLN A 249 10.90 -8.76 21.10
CA GLN A 249 10.50 -10.15 20.94
C GLN A 249 10.59 -10.85 22.29
N MET A 250 9.55 -11.55 22.71
CA MET A 250 9.62 -12.49 23.81
C MET A 250 9.46 -13.91 23.26
N ILE A 251 10.48 -14.73 23.49
CA ILE A 251 10.63 -16.06 22.91
C ILE A 251 10.72 -17.07 24.03
N GLU A 252 9.96 -18.16 23.91
CA GLU A 252 10.12 -19.33 24.77
C GLU A 252 10.58 -20.52 23.92
N VAL A 253 11.67 -21.15 24.38
CA VAL A 253 12.35 -22.25 23.69
C VAL A 253 12.36 -23.47 24.60
N ASP A 254 12.01 -24.62 24.04
CA ASP A 254 12.08 -25.91 24.70
C ASP A 254 13.41 -26.57 24.38
N ALA A 255 14.43 -26.23 25.15
CA ALA A 255 15.78 -26.72 24.90
C ALA A 255 15.82 -28.26 24.97
N MET A 256 15.04 -28.86 25.88
CA MET A 256 15.00 -30.31 26.15
C MET A 256 14.45 -31.15 24.99
N GLN A 257 13.73 -30.55 24.05
CA GLN A 257 13.24 -31.29 22.88
C GLN A 257 14.37 -31.80 21.98
N ALA A 258 15.52 -31.12 21.96
CA ALA A 258 16.72 -31.55 21.25
C ALA A 258 17.58 -32.54 22.05
N ALA A 259 17.20 -32.86 23.30
CA ALA A 259 17.96 -33.74 24.17
C ALA A 259 17.63 -35.23 23.93
N SER A 260 18.63 -36.08 24.11
CA SER A 260 18.43 -37.54 24.12
C SER A 260 17.67 -37.96 25.39
N PRO A 261 16.92 -39.09 25.38
CA PRO A 261 16.11 -39.55 26.53
C PRO A 261 16.90 -39.82 27.82
N GLU A 262 18.22 -39.73 27.82
CA GLU A 262 19.13 -40.04 28.93
C GLU A 262 19.72 -38.77 29.59
N THR A 263 19.29 -37.59 29.15
CA THR A 263 19.84 -36.29 29.59
C THR A 263 19.10 -35.78 30.83
N PHE A 264 19.58 -36.11 32.04
CA PHE A 264 18.90 -35.76 33.31
C PHE A 264 19.76 -35.00 34.33
N SER A 265 21.04 -34.73 34.04
CA SER A 265 21.89 -33.97 34.96
C SER A 265 21.62 -32.46 34.84
N THR A 266 21.74 -31.74 35.96
CA THR A 266 21.64 -30.27 35.97
C THR A 266 22.69 -29.63 35.05
N ASP A 267 23.87 -30.22 34.94
CA ASP A 267 24.96 -29.75 34.07
C ASP A 267 24.58 -29.83 32.59
N ASP A 268 23.88 -30.88 32.17
CA ASP A 268 23.44 -31.02 30.78
C ASP A 268 22.33 -30.03 30.42
N ILE A 269 21.45 -29.71 31.38
CA ILE A 269 20.43 -28.66 31.22
C ILE A 269 21.11 -27.30 31.02
N TYR A 270 22.10 -26.95 31.86
CA TYR A 270 22.85 -25.70 31.70
C TYR A 270 23.60 -25.63 30.37
N ARG A 271 24.23 -26.73 29.93
CA ARG A 271 24.90 -26.79 28.62
C ARG A 271 23.92 -26.53 27.48
N LEU A 272 22.70 -27.03 27.59
CA LEU A 272 21.68 -26.83 26.57
C LEU A 272 21.14 -25.40 26.56
N GLU A 273 20.92 -24.78 27.73
CA GLU A 273 20.58 -23.36 27.84
C GLU A 273 21.68 -22.45 27.26
N MET A 274 22.96 -22.79 27.48
CA MET A 274 24.08 -22.06 26.89
C MET A 274 24.08 -22.14 25.36
N LYS A 275 23.84 -23.33 24.78
CA LYS A 275 23.72 -23.52 23.33
C LYS A 275 22.54 -22.72 22.76
N THR A 276 21.38 -22.75 23.41
CA THR A 276 20.20 -21.97 23.01
C THR A 276 20.48 -20.47 23.07
N THR A 277 21.14 -20.01 24.14
CA THR A 277 21.54 -18.60 24.29
C THR A 277 22.50 -18.18 23.18
N GLU A 278 23.44 -19.04 22.78
CA GLU A 278 24.37 -18.76 21.69
C GLU A 278 23.66 -18.63 20.33
N LYS A 279 22.71 -19.52 20.02
CA LYS A 279 21.85 -19.42 18.82
C LYS A 279 21.07 -18.10 18.84
N LEU A 280 20.44 -17.76 19.96
CA LEU A 280 19.66 -16.53 20.12
C LEU A 280 20.52 -15.26 20.05
N LEU A 281 21.78 -15.30 20.50
CA LEU A 281 22.72 -14.17 20.32
C LEU A 281 23.05 -13.94 18.85
N ARG A 282 23.20 -15.00 18.04
CA ARG A 282 23.37 -14.87 16.58
C ARG A 282 22.11 -14.31 15.92
N TYR A 283 20.93 -14.82 16.28
CA TYR A 283 19.66 -14.28 15.80
C TYR A 283 19.47 -12.81 16.18
N ALA A 284 19.73 -12.45 17.44
CA ALA A 284 19.67 -11.06 17.92
C ALA A 284 20.58 -10.14 17.11
N LYS A 285 21.79 -10.57 16.74
CA LYS A 285 22.68 -9.80 15.85
C LYS A 285 22.08 -9.56 14.46
N LYS A 286 21.40 -10.55 13.86
CA LYS A 286 20.73 -10.40 12.55
C LYS A 286 19.65 -9.33 12.59
N VAL A 287 18.85 -9.31 13.65
CA VAL A 287 17.84 -8.27 13.89
C VAL A 287 18.42 -7.01 14.54
N GLN A 288 19.75 -6.83 14.59
CA GLN A 288 20.41 -5.67 15.22
C GLN A 288 19.93 -5.39 16.65
N GLY A 289 19.57 -6.45 17.37
CA GLY A 289 18.99 -6.39 18.71
C GLY A 289 19.97 -6.78 19.81
N SER A 290 19.49 -6.67 21.05
CA SER A 290 20.17 -7.11 22.26
C SER A 290 19.32 -8.17 23.00
N LEU A 291 19.97 -9.26 23.41
CA LEU A 291 19.34 -10.38 24.08
C LEU A 291 19.41 -10.21 25.60
N LYS A 292 18.32 -10.53 26.30
CA LYS A 292 18.25 -10.69 27.76
C LYS A 292 17.58 -12.01 28.10
N SER A 293 18.03 -12.66 29.18
CA SER A 293 17.30 -13.78 29.77
C SER A 293 16.20 -13.25 30.71
N ALA A 294 15.01 -13.82 30.62
CA ALA A 294 13.86 -13.49 31.47
C ALA A 294 13.44 -14.65 32.38
N GLY A 295 14.12 -15.80 32.30
CA GLY A 295 13.87 -16.99 33.08
C GLY A 295 14.29 -18.26 32.33
N PRO A 296 14.17 -19.44 32.95
CA PRO A 296 14.50 -20.71 32.30
C PRO A 296 13.73 -20.87 30.99
N GLY A 297 14.46 -21.10 29.89
CA GLY A 297 13.90 -21.22 28.54
C GLY A 297 13.20 -19.98 27.97
N ARG A 298 13.24 -18.81 28.65
CA ARG A 298 12.57 -17.57 28.20
C ARG A 298 13.55 -16.43 27.98
N TYR A 299 13.44 -15.84 26.80
CA TYR A 299 14.37 -14.85 26.30
C TYR A 299 13.63 -13.63 25.75
N VAL A 300 14.26 -12.46 25.88
CA VAL A 300 13.73 -11.19 25.40
C VAL A 300 14.77 -10.53 24.50
N ILE A 301 14.37 -10.13 23.29
CA ILE A 301 15.23 -9.42 22.34
C ILE A 301 14.67 -8.03 22.12
N PHE A 302 15.43 -7.01 22.51
CA PHE A 302 15.13 -5.61 22.21
C PHE A 302 15.74 -5.23 20.86
N THR A 303 14.94 -4.66 19.97
CA THR A 303 15.34 -4.25 18.62
C THR A 303 14.42 -3.10 18.14
N THR A 304 14.36 -2.86 16.83
CA THR A 304 13.51 -1.88 16.19
C THR A 304 12.42 -2.55 15.36
N ARG A 305 11.32 -1.83 15.15
CA ARG A 305 10.18 -2.25 14.32
C ARG A 305 10.63 -2.58 12.90
N GLY A 306 11.52 -1.80 12.31
CA GLY A 306 12.03 -2.00 10.95
C GLY A 306 12.75 -3.33 10.79
N ALA A 307 13.65 -3.68 11.73
CA ALA A 307 14.39 -4.94 11.69
C ALA A 307 13.46 -6.17 11.76
N LEU A 308 12.41 -6.10 12.58
CA LEU A 308 11.42 -7.18 12.64
C LEU A 308 10.48 -7.21 11.43
N LYS A 309 10.09 -6.03 10.92
CA LYS A 309 9.27 -5.93 9.73
C LYS A 309 9.99 -6.55 8.53
N GLU A 310 11.29 -6.30 8.36
CA GLU A 310 12.11 -6.87 7.29
C GLU A 310 12.15 -8.40 7.37
N ILE A 311 12.60 -8.94 8.50
CA ILE A 311 12.80 -10.39 8.69
C ILE A 311 11.50 -11.22 8.77
N THR A 312 10.34 -10.56 8.82
CA THR A 312 9.01 -11.20 8.85
C THR A 312 8.14 -10.84 7.64
N GLU A 313 8.74 -10.25 6.60
CA GLU A 313 8.05 -9.80 5.37
C GLU A 313 6.80 -8.95 5.66
N GLY A 314 6.96 -7.96 6.53
CA GLY A 314 5.86 -7.10 6.98
C GLY A 314 4.91 -7.81 7.94
N TYR A 315 5.43 -8.70 8.79
CA TYR A 315 4.64 -9.51 9.73
C TYR A 315 3.64 -10.43 9.01
N LYS A 316 4.05 -10.99 7.87
CA LYS A 316 3.30 -12.00 7.10
C LYS A 316 3.85 -13.39 7.39
N THR A 317 5.16 -13.52 7.54
CA THR A 317 5.87 -14.81 7.71
C THR A 317 6.61 -14.87 9.05
N VAL A 318 7.00 -16.08 9.44
CA VAL A 318 8.02 -16.26 10.48
C VAL A 318 9.40 -16.19 9.82
N PRO A 319 10.45 -15.75 10.54
CA PRO A 319 11.81 -15.78 10.00
C PRO A 319 12.20 -17.20 9.59
N SER A 320 12.95 -17.33 8.51
CA SER A 320 13.40 -18.61 7.96
C SER A 320 14.28 -19.40 8.93
N ALA A 321 14.44 -20.71 8.68
CA ALA A 321 15.34 -21.57 9.46
C ALA A 321 16.79 -21.05 9.48
N GLU A 322 17.24 -20.50 8.36
CA GLU A 322 18.57 -19.88 8.23
C GLU A 322 18.66 -18.63 9.09
N GLU A 323 17.63 -17.78 9.09
CA GLU A 323 17.57 -16.58 9.93
C GLU A 323 17.52 -16.91 11.42
N THR A 324 16.72 -17.89 11.80
CA THR A 324 16.55 -18.36 13.19
C THR A 324 17.65 -19.31 13.67
N GLU A 325 18.63 -19.67 12.82
CA GLU A 325 19.75 -20.55 13.17
C GLU A 325 19.28 -21.92 13.72
N LEU A 326 18.31 -22.55 13.04
CA LEU A 326 17.79 -23.88 13.39
C LEU A 326 17.15 -23.94 14.79
N LEU A 327 16.49 -22.86 15.22
CA LEU A 327 15.51 -22.92 16.32
C LEU A 327 14.20 -23.62 15.88
N ASP A 328 14.12 -24.04 14.61
CA ASP A 328 12.97 -24.74 14.05
C ASP A 328 12.64 -26.01 14.85
N GLY A 329 11.42 -26.05 15.37
CA GLY A 329 10.93 -27.10 16.27
C GLY A 329 11.09 -26.78 17.76
N GLU A 330 12.20 -26.14 18.15
CA GLU A 330 12.52 -25.80 19.55
C GLU A 330 11.68 -24.61 20.07
N VAL A 331 11.26 -23.69 19.20
CA VAL A 331 10.41 -22.55 19.60
C VAL A 331 9.03 -23.01 20.03
N ILE A 332 8.67 -22.72 21.28
CA ILE A 332 7.32 -22.94 21.80
C ILE A 332 6.38 -21.84 21.32
N ALA A 333 6.77 -20.58 21.53
CA ALA A 333 5.99 -19.41 21.18
C ALA A 333 6.87 -18.16 21.07
N CYS A 334 6.49 -17.23 20.20
CA CYS A 334 7.12 -15.92 20.07
C CYS A 334 6.05 -14.81 20.06
N GLY A 335 6.24 -13.80 20.89
CA GLY A 335 5.43 -12.59 20.89
C GLY A 335 6.27 -11.38 20.51
N ILE A 336 5.87 -10.66 19.48
CA ILE A 336 6.46 -9.39 19.07
C ILE A 336 5.58 -8.25 19.60
N GLY A 337 6.18 -7.31 20.31
CA GLY A 337 5.52 -6.08 20.77
C GLY A 337 6.18 -4.86 20.19
N ILE A 338 5.38 -3.95 19.64
CA ILE A 338 5.84 -2.63 19.17
C ILE A 338 5.33 -1.58 20.15
N GLY A 339 6.19 -0.63 20.53
CA GLY A 339 5.83 0.41 21.48
C GLY A 339 6.69 1.67 21.33
N ARG A 340 6.23 2.79 21.88
CA ARG A 340 6.96 4.06 21.89
C ARG A 340 8.09 4.06 22.91
N THR A 341 8.00 3.19 23.91
CA THR A 341 9.04 2.97 24.93
C THR A 341 9.38 1.49 25.04
N ALA A 342 10.56 1.17 25.59
CA ALA A 342 10.96 -0.21 25.86
C ALA A 342 9.93 -0.93 26.76
N TYR A 343 9.43 -0.23 27.79
CA TYR A 343 8.42 -0.76 28.70
C TYR A 343 7.10 -1.09 28.00
N GLU A 344 6.60 -0.19 27.16
CA GLU A 344 5.39 -0.44 26.38
C GLU A 344 5.57 -1.61 25.41
N ALA A 345 6.67 -1.61 24.65
CA ALA A 345 6.97 -2.68 23.69
C ALA A 345 7.06 -4.05 24.38
N GLU A 346 7.65 -4.11 25.57
CA GLU A 346 7.72 -5.33 26.37
C GLU A 346 6.34 -5.79 26.87
N ILE A 347 5.47 -4.88 27.32
CA ILE A 347 4.07 -5.21 27.65
C ILE A 347 3.33 -5.77 26.43
N GLN A 348 3.48 -5.15 25.27
CA GLN A 348 2.83 -5.62 24.04
C GLN A 348 3.40 -6.99 23.61
N ALA A 349 4.70 -7.22 23.76
CA ALA A 349 5.33 -8.51 23.50
C ALA A 349 4.78 -9.59 24.44
N GLY A 350 4.53 -9.23 25.70
CA GLY A 350 3.77 -10.00 26.68
C GLY A 350 2.42 -10.48 26.16
N LYS A 351 1.58 -9.54 25.72
CA LYS A 351 0.25 -9.86 25.18
C LYS A 351 0.34 -10.72 23.93
N ALA A 352 1.23 -10.39 23.01
CA ALA A 352 1.47 -11.16 21.79
C ALA A 352 1.87 -12.60 22.12
N PHE A 353 2.78 -12.78 23.06
CA PHE A 353 3.30 -14.06 23.48
C PHE A 353 2.22 -14.96 24.10
N LEU A 354 1.33 -14.40 24.93
CA LEU A 354 0.18 -15.14 25.47
C LEU A 354 -0.75 -15.64 24.34
N HIS A 355 -1.00 -14.81 23.33
CA HIS A 355 -1.77 -15.22 22.16
C HIS A 355 -1.05 -16.27 21.30
N ALA A 356 0.27 -16.19 21.21
CA ALA A 356 1.08 -17.19 20.53
C ALA A 356 0.95 -18.55 21.21
N LYS A 357 1.07 -18.63 22.54
CA LYS A 357 0.86 -19.89 23.30
C LYS A 357 -0.50 -20.52 23.04
N GLN A 358 -1.55 -19.71 22.93
CA GLN A 358 -2.91 -20.21 22.63
C GLN A 358 -3.07 -20.73 21.19
N SER A 359 -2.20 -20.31 20.27
CA SER A 359 -2.30 -20.60 18.84
C SER A 359 -1.57 -21.89 18.42
N GLY A 360 -0.90 -22.55 19.38
CA GLY A 360 -0.17 -23.79 19.22
C GLY A 360 1.36 -23.59 19.20
N ARG A 361 2.10 -24.70 19.30
CA ARG A 361 3.56 -24.70 19.32
C ARG A 361 4.14 -24.03 18.06
N GLY A 362 5.22 -23.27 18.24
CA GLY A 362 5.91 -22.52 17.19
C GLY A 362 5.13 -21.32 16.65
N ALA A 363 4.05 -20.89 17.30
CA ALA A 363 3.28 -19.73 16.83
C ALA A 363 4.00 -18.41 17.14
N TRP A 364 3.89 -17.47 16.20
CA TRP A 364 4.37 -16.10 16.33
C TRP A 364 3.19 -15.14 16.23
N MET A 365 3.09 -14.19 17.14
CA MET A 365 2.08 -13.14 17.13
C MET A 365 2.73 -11.77 17.29
N VAL A 366 2.06 -10.73 16.82
CA VAL A 366 2.51 -9.34 16.91
C VAL A 366 1.41 -8.51 17.57
N VAL A 367 1.78 -7.60 18.47
CA VAL A 367 0.90 -6.55 18.98
C VAL A 367 1.56 -5.21 18.72
N PHE A 368 0.85 -4.33 18.00
CA PHE A 368 1.29 -3.00 17.62
C PHE A 368 0.99 -1.97 18.73
N ASP A 369 1.56 -0.78 18.58
CA ASP A 369 1.41 0.35 19.51
C ASP A 369 -0.02 0.93 19.54
N ASP A 370 -0.79 0.72 18.48
CA ASP A 370 -2.23 1.01 18.41
C ASP A 370 -3.11 -0.09 19.04
N GLY A 371 -2.50 -1.15 19.60
CA GLY A 371 -3.20 -2.30 20.18
C GLY A 371 -3.75 -3.30 19.14
N THR A 372 -3.44 -3.11 17.86
CA THR A 372 -3.74 -4.08 16.81
C THR A 372 -2.88 -5.34 17.00
N ILE A 373 -3.49 -6.50 16.89
CA ILE A 373 -2.86 -7.81 16.98
C ILE A 373 -2.81 -8.42 15.58
N SER A 374 -1.68 -9.03 15.20
CA SER A 374 -1.48 -9.72 13.92
C SER A 374 -0.88 -11.11 14.14
N GLY A 375 -1.43 -12.12 13.46
CA GLY A 375 -0.91 -13.49 13.45
C GLY A 375 -2.01 -14.57 13.59
N PRO A 376 -1.63 -15.85 13.72
CA PRO A 376 -0.26 -16.36 13.74
C PRO A 376 0.49 -16.12 12.42
N LEU A 377 1.75 -15.71 12.49
CA LEU A 377 2.57 -15.48 11.28
C LEU A 377 2.86 -16.79 10.55
N GLY A 378 3.00 -16.73 9.23
CA GLY A 378 3.34 -17.89 8.38
C GLY A 378 2.26 -18.97 8.27
N LYS A 379 1.02 -18.73 8.75
CA LYS A 379 -0.09 -19.69 8.66
C LYS A 379 -1.20 -19.18 7.74
N SER A 380 -1.92 -20.10 7.08
CA SER A 380 -3.04 -19.81 6.18
C SER A 380 -4.13 -18.95 6.82
N VAL A 381 -4.34 -19.11 8.13
CA VAL A 381 -5.20 -18.25 8.96
C VAL A 381 -4.37 -17.16 9.64
N HIS A 382 -3.95 -16.16 8.86
CA HIS A 382 -3.49 -14.86 9.35
C HIS A 382 -4.69 -13.99 9.71
N LEU A 383 -4.73 -13.44 10.94
CA LEU A 383 -5.78 -12.54 11.43
C LEU A 383 -5.16 -11.23 11.92
N ARG A 384 -5.78 -10.10 11.57
CA ARG A 384 -5.43 -8.77 12.07
C ARG A 384 -6.65 -8.14 12.74
N TYR A 385 -6.56 -7.75 14.00
CA TYR A 385 -7.69 -7.17 14.75
C TYR A 385 -7.23 -6.19 15.84
N SER A 386 -8.00 -5.15 16.12
CA SER A 386 -7.73 -4.21 17.23
C SER A 386 -8.62 -4.52 18.44
N LEU A 387 -8.04 -4.47 19.65
CA LEU A 387 -8.76 -4.61 20.92
C LEU A 387 -9.26 -3.26 21.48
N GLY A 388 -8.99 -2.14 20.80
CA GLY A 388 -9.00 -0.79 21.39
C GLY A 388 -10.23 0.09 21.15
N GLY A 389 -11.41 -0.45 20.86
CA GLY A 389 -12.63 0.34 20.67
C GLY A 389 -13.53 0.38 21.92
N GLY A 390 -14.07 1.55 22.29
CA GLY A 390 -15.10 1.65 23.35
C GLY A 390 -16.33 0.79 23.05
N GLU A 391 -16.69 0.67 21.77
CA GLU A 391 -17.76 -0.19 21.27
C GLU A 391 -17.49 -1.68 21.54
N LEU A 392 -16.24 -2.14 21.40
CA LEU A 392 -15.86 -3.54 21.63
C LEU A 392 -16.00 -3.95 23.10
N ARG A 393 -15.73 -3.02 24.02
CA ARG A 393 -15.89 -3.26 25.45
C ARG A 393 -17.36 -3.40 25.84
N GLN A 394 -18.22 -2.52 25.30
CA GLN A 394 -19.66 -2.61 25.47
C GLN A 394 -20.23 -3.91 24.87
N LEU A 395 -19.70 -4.33 23.71
CA LEU A 395 -20.10 -5.56 23.06
C LEU A 395 -19.66 -6.81 23.84
N ALA A 396 -18.47 -6.78 24.44
CA ALA A 396 -17.97 -7.85 25.32
C ALA A 396 -18.85 -8.00 26.57
N GLU A 397 -19.22 -6.88 27.22
CA GLU A 397 -20.13 -6.87 28.36
C GLU A 397 -21.53 -7.41 27.99
N ARG A 398 -22.06 -6.99 26.84
CA ARG A 398 -23.37 -7.44 26.35
C ARG A 398 -23.41 -8.93 26.00
N THR A 399 -22.34 -9.45 25.39
CA THR A 399 -22.29 -10.84 24.85
C THR A 399 -21.80 -11.86 25.88
N GLY A 400 -21.13 -11.42 26.94
CA GLY A 400 -20.38 -12.31 27.84
C GLY A 400 -19.20 -13.00 27.17
N LEU A 401 -18.80 -12.55 25.98
CA LEU A 401 -17.63 -13.02 25.24
C LEU A 401 -16.45 -12.08 25.53
N SER A 402 -15.24 -12.63 25.52
CA SER A 402 -14.05 -11.78 25.64
C SER A 402 -13.94 -10.83 24.43
N ALA A 403 -13.45 -9.61 24.65
CA ALA A 403 -13.17 -8.68 23.55
C ALA A 403 -12.27 -9.32 22.48
N ALA A 404 -11.29 -10.15 22.88
CA ALA A 404 -10.45 -10.92 21.97
C ALA A 404 -11.23 -11.90 21.09
N THR A 405 -12.28 -12.55 21.62
CA THR A 405 -13.15 -13.45 20.86
C THR A 405 -13.94 -12.68 19.80
N LEU A 406 -14.52 -11.55 20.17
CA LEU A 406 -15.31 -10.71 19.26
C LEU A 406 -14.45 -10.11 18.15
N CYS A 407 -13.27 -9.60 18.50
CA CYS A 407 -12.31 -9.08 17.53
C CYS A 407 -11.84 -10.15 16.54
N LYS A 408 -11.50 -11.36 17.04
CA LYS A 408 -11.13 -12.49 16.17
C LYS A 408 -12.27 -12.87 15.24
N LEU A 409 -13.51 -12.91 15.75
CA LEU A 409 -14.67 -13.20 14.93
C LEU A 409 -14.87 -12.15 13.83
N LYS A 410 -14.79 -10.85 14.15
CA LYS A 410 -14.88 -9.76 13.17
C LYS A 410 -13.80 -9.87 12.09
N ALA A 411 -12.56 -10.18 12.47
CA ALA A 411 -11.47 -10.41 11.52
C ALA A 411 -11.70 -11.64 10.62
N ILE A 412 -12.30 -12.71 11.15
CA ILE A 412 -12.67 -13.90 10.37
C ILE A 412 -13.74 -13.56 9.33
N LEU A 413 -14.78 -12.81 9.70
CA LEU A 413 -15.84 -12.39 8.78
C LEU A 413 -15.31 -11.48 7.67
N GLN A 414 -14.48 -10.49 8.04
CA GLN A 414 -13.81 -9.60 7.08
C GLN A 414 -12.93 -10.36 6.10
N LYS A 415 -12.11 -11.31 6.59
CA LYS A 415 -11.24 -12.13 5.73
C LYS A 415 -12.03 -13.01 4.77
N ARG A 416 -13.21 -13.49 5.18
CA ARG A 416 -14.09 -14.31 4.33
C ARG A 416 -14.91 -13.49 3.33
N GLY A 417 -15.03 -12.18 3.52
CA GLY A 417 -15.90 -11.32 2.71
C GLY A 417 -17.39 -11.63 2.88
N THR A 418 -17.78 -12.39 3.91
CA THR A 418 -19.16 -12.75 4.21
C THR A 418 -19.42 -12.79 5.71
N ASN A 419 -20.62 -12.35 6.09
CA ASN A 419 -21.09 -12.35 7.48
C ASN A 419 -21.76 -13.68 7.89
N GLU A 420 -21.82 -14.66 6.99
CA GLU A 420 -22.46 -15.97 7.22
C GLU A 420 -21.43 -17.05 7.50
N ILE A 421 -21.53 -17.75 8.63
CA ILE A 421 -20.56 -18.78 9.02
C ILE A 421 -21.21 -19.96 9.73
N GLU A 422 -20.72 -21.16 9.47
CA GLU A 422 -21.08 -22.35 10.24
C GLU A 422 -20.18 -22.55 11.47
N ALA A 423 -20.71 -23.22 12.49
CA ALA A 423 -19.94 -23.54 13.70
C ALA A 423 -18.65 -24.35 13.42
N HIS A 424 -18.65 -25.19 12.38
CA HIS A 424 -17.48 -26.00 12.01
C HIS A 424 -16.39 -25.16 11.31
N GLU A 425 -16.80 -24.20 10.47
CA GLU A 425 -15.89 -23.25 9.83
C GLU A 425 -15.29 -22.32 10.88
N LEU A 426 -16.13 -21.76 11.75
CA LEU A 426 -15.69 -20.90 12.84
C LEU A 426 -14.69 -21.63 13.75
N ALA A 427 -14.95 -22.90 14.06
CA ALA A 427 -14.03 -23.74 14.83
C ALA A 427 -12.66 -23.89 14.17
N SER A 428 -12.64 -24.11 12.84
CA SER A 428 -11.41 -24.18 12.05
C SER A 428 -10.62 -22.87 12.12
N TYR A 429 -11.27 -21.75 11.85
CA TYR A 429 -10.62 -20.42 11.88
C TYR A 429 -10.14 -20.03 13.29
N MET A 430 -10.93 -20.32 14.32
CA MET A 430 -10.59 -19.98 15.71
C MET A 430 -9.65 -20.99 16.37
N ARG A 431 -9.37 -22.13 15.74
CA ARG A 431 -8.60 -23.26 16.31
C ARG A 431 -9.19 -23.76 17.63
N ILE A 432 -10.51 -23.87 17.69
CA ILE A 432 -11.24 -24.39 18.84
C ILE A 432 -12.09 -25.58 18.41
N VAL A 433 -12.60 -26.36 19.37
CA VAL A 433 -13.51 -27.46 19.06
C VAL A 433 -14.88 -26.94 18.58
N PRO A 434 -15.60 -27.65 17.67
CA PRO A 434 -16.90 -27.24 17.14
C PRO A 434 -17.96 -26.90 18.21
N ARG A 435 -17.90 -27.56 19.36
CA ARG A 435 -18.78 -27.27 20.51
C ARG A 435 -18.55 -25.85 21.06
N SER A 436 -17.30 -25.42 21.16
CA SER A 436 -16.94 -24.08 21.64
C SER A 436 -17.34 -23.01 20.62
N ALA A 437 -17.15 -23.26 19.33
CA ALA A 437 -17.62 -22.36 18.27
C ALA A 437 -19.15 -22.21 18.27
N ARG A 438 -19.89 -23.32 18.44
CA ARG A 438 -21.36 -23.28 18.57
C ARG A 438 -21.80 -22.48 19.80
N ARG A 439 -21.08 -22.58 20.92
CA ARG A 439 -21.36 -21.77 22.12
C ARG A 439 -21.21 -20.27 21.83
N ILE A 440 -20.15 -19.87 21.13
CA ILE A 440 -19.92 -18.46 20.74
C ILE A 440 -21.07 -17.96 19.85
N LEU A 441 -21.46 -18.73 18.84
CA LEU A 441 -22.55 -18.37 17.93
C LEU A 441 -23.90 -18.26 18.66
N ASN A 442 -24.21 -19.19 19.56
CA ASN A 442 -25.42 -19.12 20.36
C ASN A 442 -25.43 -17.92 21.32
N GLN A 443 -24.28 -17.55 21.89
CA GLN A 443 -24.18 -16.36 22.76
C GLN A 443 -24.47 -15.08 21.95
N LEU A 444 -23.99 -14.99 20.72
CA LEU A 444 -24.29 -13.87 19.81
C LEU A 444 -25.76 -13.85 19.39
N GLU A 445 -26.34 -15.01 19.09
CA GLU A 445 -27.76 -15.16 18.76
C GLU A 445 -28.65 -14.69 19.91
N THR A 446 -28.32 -15.06 21.16
CA THR A 446 -29.08 -14.72 22.36
C THR A 446 -29.17 -13.21 22.60
N VAL A 447 -28.16 -12.44 22.16
CA VAL A 447 -28.10 -10.99 22.35
C VAL A 447 -28.46 -10.20 21.08
N GLY A 448 -28.98 -10.89 20.06
CA GLY A 448 -29.43 -10.30 18.79
C GLY A 448 -28.30 -9.86 17.86
N LEU A 449 -27.07 -10.33 18.07
CA LEU A 449 -25.91 -10.04 17.21
C LEU A 449 -25.61 -11.16 16.19
N ALA A 450 -26.43 -12.20 16.18
CA ALA A 450 -26.47 -13.21 15.12
C ALA A 450 -27.90 -13.72 14.90
N GLU A 451 -28.21 -14.18 13.70
CA GLU A 451 -29.44 -14.88 13.37
C GLU A 451 -29.13 -16.17 12.60
N VAL A 452 -30.04 -17.14 12.63
CA VAL A 452 -29.92 -18.35 11.79
C VAL A 452 -30.40 -18.01 10.39
N ALA A 453 -29.46 -17.87 9.45
CA ALA A 453 -29.76 -17.52 8.06
C ALA A 453 -30.15 -18.73 7.18
N GLY A 454 -29.90 -19.95 7.67
CA GLY A 454 -30.31 -21.18 6.98
C GLY A 454 -29.75 -22.44 7.62
N GLU A 455 -30.00 -23.57 6.96
CA GLU A 455 -29.43 -24.87 7.33
C GLU A 455 -28.77 -25.55 6.12
N THR A 456 -27.57 -26.09 6.31
CA THR A 456 -26.83 -26.86 5.31
C THR A 456 -26.80 -28.33 5.68
N ASN A 457 -26.93 -29.21 4.68
CA ASN A 457 -26.81 -30.66 4.86
C ASN A 457 -25.60 -31.19 4.09
N PRO A 458 -24.40 -31.23 4.70
CA PRO A 458 -23.20 -31.70 4.02
C PRO A 458 -23.16 -33.21 3.79
N TYR A 459 -24.08 -33.99 4.38
CA TYR A 459 -24.17 -35.44 4.20
C TYR A 459 -25.62 -35.91 4.02
N PRO A 460 -25.88 -36.98 3.24
CA PRO A 460 -27.24 -37.53 3.04
C PRO A 460 -27.89 -38.09 4.32
N ARG A 461 -27.09 -38.36 5.36
CA ARG A 461 -27.55 -38.77 6.70
C ARG A 461 -26.81 -37.94 7.75
N GLY A 462 -27.55 -37.13 8.50
CA GLY A 462 -27.02 -36.28 9.57
C GLY A 462 -28.01 -35.20 9.98
N ARG A 463 -27.77 -34.56 11.14
CA ARG A 463 -28.56 -33.40 11.58
C ARG A 463 -28.12 -32.17 10.76
N PRO A 464 -29.08 -31.37 10.24
CA PRO A 464 -28.77 -30.14 9.53
C PRO A 464 -27.86 -29.22 10.34
N ARG A 465 -26.91 -28.56 9.67
CA ARG A 465 -25.99 -27.60 10.27
C ARG A 465 -26.57 -26.20 10.09
N LYS A 466 -26.74 -25.48 11.19
CA LYS A 466 -27.14 -24.08 11.15
C LYS A 466 -26.02 -23.21 10.56
N VAL A 467 -26.40 -22.35 9.62
CA VAL A 467 -25.60 -21.21 9.15
C VAL A 467 -26.05 -19.98 9.93
N TYR A 468 -25.09 -19.29 10.54
CA TYR A 468 -25.37 -18.07 11.31
C TYR A 468 -24.94 -16.85 10.50
N ARG A 469 -25.81 -15.86 10.37
CA ARG A 469 -25.45 -14.52 9.90
C ARG A 469 -25.18 -13.62 11.09
N ILE A 470 -24.03 -12.94 11.09
CA ILE A 470 -23.49 -12.21 12.24
C ILE A 470 -23.47 -10.71 11.95
N PHE A 471 -23.85 -9.90 12.94
CA PHE A 471 -24.03 -8.45 12.83
C PHE A 471 -23.07 -7.67 13.76
N LEU A 472 -21.75 -7.81 13.55
CA LEU A 472 -20.66 -7.28 14.42
C LEU A 472 -19.87 -6.11 13.83
#